data_AF-A0A836QMV0-F1
#
_entry.id   AF-A0A836QMV0-F1
#
_cell.length_a   1.000
_cell.length_b   1.000
_cell.length_c   1.000
_cell.angle_alpha   90.00
_cell.angle_beta   90.00
_cell.angle_gamma   90.00
#
_symmetry.space_group_name_H-M   'P 1'
#
loop_
_entity.id
_entity.type
_entity.pdbx_description
1 polymer ?
#
loop_
_entity_poly.entity_id
_entity_poly.type
_entity_poly.pdbx_seq_one_letter_code
_entity_poly.pdbx_strand_id
1 'polypeptide(L)'
;MPFKKMLFKPGINREITDYSQEGGWYSSNKVRFVFGFPKKIGGWAKYTVTAFVGICRSLFVYSPSGANNFMAMGTSKKIYLDTGGSLTDITPLRLTTSAGDPRFTATNGSASISVAETSHGASAGDYVTFSGAASLGGLITAAVLNQEYVIDSITNVNAFKFTATATANGSDTGDGGGSTVAKYQISIGYDV
;
A
#
# COMPACT_ATOMS: atom_id res chain seq x y z
N MET A 1 27.44 29.27 -48.90
CA MET A 1 26.56 29.90 -47.89
C MET A 1 27.36 30.01 -46.60
N PRO A 2 27.56 31.21 -46.02
CA PRO A 2 28.34 31.35 -44.81
C PRO A 2 27.56 30.82 -43.60
N PHE A 3 28.22 30.04 -42.75
CA PHE A 3 27.64 29.60 -41.48
C PHE A 3 27.58 30.77 -40.48
N LYS A 4 26.42 30.97 -39.84
CA LYS A 4 26.23 31.97 -38.78
C LYS A 4 26.17 31.27 -37.42
N LYS A 5 27.07 31.63 -36.51
CA LYS A 5 27.08 31.12 -35.14
C LYS A 5 25.89 31.70 -34.36
N MET A 6 25.05 30.84 -33.78
CA MET A 6 24.01 31.23 -32.83
C MET A 6 24.43 30.78 -31.44
N LEU A 7 24.47 31.73 -30.49
CA LEU A 7 24.79 31.47 -29.09
C LEU A 7 23.52 31.70 -28.28
N PHE A 8 22.98 30.63 -27.69
CA PHE A 8 21.82 30.70 -26.81
C PHE A 8 22.26 30.85 -25.36
N LYS A 9 21.57 31.70 -24.60
CA LYS A 9 21.74 31.87 -23.17
C LYS A 9 21.24 30.62 -22.45
N PRO A 10 21.99 30.10 -21.46
CA PRO A 10 21.54 28.97 -20.67
C PRO A 10 20.48 29.36 -19.65
N GLY A 11 19.63 28.40 -19.28
CA GLY A 11 18.63 28.57 -18.22
C GLY A 11 17.29 29.08 -18.72
N ILE A 12 16.32 29.05 -17.80
CA ILE A 12 14.98 29.58 -18.03
C ILE A 12 14.85 30.84 -17.18
N ASN A 13 14.52 31.96 -17.83
CA ASN A 13 14.15 33.19 -17.15
C ASN A 13 12.66 33.46 -17.46
N ARG A 14 11.86 33.66 -16.40
CA ARG A 14 10.43 33.96 -16.48
C ARG A 14 10.09 35.37 -16.00
N GLU A 15 11.09 36.13 -15.55
CA GLU A 15 10.94 37.50 -15.03
C GLU A 15 10.79 38.54 -16.16
N ILE A 16 11.13 38.16 -17.40
CA ILE A 16 10.96 39.00 -18.59
C ILE A 16 10.01 38.32 -19.58
N THR A 17 9.50 39.07 -20.55
CA THR A 17 8.63 38.49 -21.59
C THR A 17 9.43 37.61 -22.56
N ASP A 18 8.72 36.69 -23.22
CA ASP A 18 9.26 35.83 -24.28
C ASP A 18 9.90 36.64 -25.42
N TYR A 19 9.29 37.77 -25.80
CA TYR A 19 9.81 38.66 -26.85
C TYR A 19 11.05 39.44 -26.43
N SER A 20 11.18 39.79 -25.15
CA SER A 20 12.35 40.51 -24.63
C SER A 20 13.56 39.59 -24.39
N GLN A 21 13.35 38.27 -24.42
CA GLN A 21 14.34 37.26 -24.09
C GLN A 21 15.14 36.79 -25.31
N GLU A 22 15.76 37.74 -26.01
CA GLU A 22 16.58 37.41 -27.19
C GLU A 22 17.69 36.41 -26.85
N GLY A 23 17.66 35.29 -27.59
CA GLY A 23 18.60 34.18 -27.45
C GLY A 23 18.43 33.34 -26.19
N GLY A 24 17.39 33.52 -25.36
CA GLY A 24 17.13 32.73 -24.15
C GLY A 24 15.89 31.83 -24.25
N TRP A 25 15.54 31.17 -23.14
CA TRP A 25 14.45 30.18 -23.09
C TRP A 25 13.38 30.59 -22.08
N TYR A 26 12.15 30.84 -22.52
CA TYR A 26 11.07 31.29 -21.63
C TYR A 26 10.33 30.14 -20.94
N SER A 27 10.21 29.00 -21.62
CA SER A 27 9.57 27.79 -21.09
C SER A 27 10.33 26.54 -21.51
N SER A 28 10.25 25.49 -20.68
CA SER A 28 10.76 24.18 -21.03
C SER A 28 9.84 23.09 -20.48
N ASN A 29 9.84 21.96 -21.16
CA ASN A 29 9.21 20.74 -20.67
C ASN A 29 10.19 19.58 -20.89
N LYS A 30 10.44 18.78 -19.84
CA LYS A 30 11.37 17.63 -19.87
C LYS A 30 12.80 17.99 -20.33
N VAL A 31 13.27 19.21 -20.05
CA VAL A 31 14.63 19.68 -20.36
C VAL A 31 15.23 20.35 -19.14
N ARG A 32 16.53 20.16 -18.92
CA ARG A 32 17.33 20.91 -17.92
C ARG A 32 18.60 21.44 -18.56
N PHE A 33 19.19 22.49 -18.00
CA PHE A 33 20.49 23.00 -18.45
C PHE A 33 21.62 22.33 -17.67
N VAL A 34 22.64 21.87 -18.39
CA VAL A 34 23.87 21.29 -17.82
C VAL A 34 25.05 21.83 -18.63
N PHE A 35 26.06 22.38 -17.95
CA PHE A 35 27.22 23.04 -18.59
C PHE A 35 26.83 24.08 -19.67
N GLY A 36 25.73 24.79 -19.45
CA GLY A 36 25.26 25.82 -20.38
C GLY A 36 24.46 25.31 -21.59
N PHE A 37 24.24 24.00 -21.74
CA PHE A 37 23.49 23.43 -22.85
C PHE A 37 22.18 22.78 -22.39
N PRO A 38 21.10 22.85 -23.20
CA PRO A 38 19.87 22.13 -22.91
C PRO A 38 20.11 20.62 -23.07
N LYS A 39 19.75 19.85 -22.05
CA LYS A 39 19.78 18.38 -22.05
C LYS A 39 18.38 17.86 -21.75
N LYS A 40 17.94 16.87 -22.53
CA LYS A 40 16.70 16.14 -22.26
C LYS A 40 16.78 15.50 -20.87
N ILE A 41 15.75 15.70 -20.04
CA ILE A 41 15.59 14.98 -18.79
C ILE A 41 15.37 13.50 -19.15
N GLY A 42 16.07 12.61 -18.46
CA GLY A 42 15.91 11.17 -18.65
C GLY A 42 14.46 10.72 -18.46
N GLY A 43 14.15 9.51 -18.91
CA GLY A 43 12.87 8.89 -18.57
C GLY A 43 12.73 8.68 -17.06
N TRP A 44 11.53 8.33 -16.63
CA TRP A 44 11.28 7.90 -15.26
C TRP A 44 11.50 6.39 -15.16
N ALA A 45 12.30 5.98 -14.19
CA ALA A 45 12.37 4.58 -13.77
C ALA A 45 11.52 4.40 -12.52
N LYS A 46 10.89 3.23 -12.37
CA LYS A 46 10.24 2.88 -11.10
C LYS A 46 11.30 2.85 -10.01
N TYR A 47 10.99 3.48 -8.88
CA TYR A 47 11.89 3.54 -7.75
C TYR A 47 11.77 2.30 -6.85
N THR A 48 10.55 1.81 -6.63
CA THR A 48 10.29 0.62 -5.80
C THR A 48 10.06 -0.62 -6.66
N VAL A 49 10.46 -1.78 -6.12
CA VAL A 49 10.22 -3.09 -6.76
C VAL A 49 8.78 -3.55 -6.53
N THR A 50 8.24 -3.27 -5.33
CA THR A 50 6.86 -3.58 -4.94
C THR A 50 5.99 -2.33 -4.98
N ALA A 51 4.69 -2.53 -5.22
CA ALA A 51 3.70 -1.47 -5.10
C ALA A 51 3.22 -1.37 -3.65
N PHE A 52 3.09 -0.15 -3.14
CA PHE A 52 2.34 0.11 -1.92
C PHE A 52 0.83 0.08 -2.22
N VAL A 53 0.04 -0.24 -1.19
CA VAL A 53 -1.43 -0.25 -1.27
C VAL A 53 -1.99 1.09 -0.81
N GLY A 54 -2.95 1.64 -1.56
CA GLY A 54 -3.61 2.91 -1.26
C GLY A 54 -2.94 4.12 -1.92
N ILE A 55 -3.52 5.30 -1.71
CA ILE A 55 -3.01 6.57 -2.25
C ILE A 55 -1.98 7.13 -1.27
N CYS A 56 -0.73 7.30 -1.71
CA CYS A 56 0.31 7.93 -0.89
C CYS A 56 0.03 9.42 -0.72
N ARG A 57 -0.11 9.88 0.54
CA ARG A 57 -0.45 11.27 0.89
C ARG A 57 0.66 12.02 1.60
N SER A 58 1.60 11.29 2.19
CA SER A 58 2.73 11.89 2.90
C SER A 58 3.99 11.07 2.71
N LEU A 59 5.11 11.75 2.50
CA LEU A 59 6.44 11.18 2.47
C LEU A 59 7.26 11.91 3.52
N PHE A 60 7.82 11.15 4.45
CA PHE A 60 8.68 11.67 5.50
C PHE A 60 10.06 11.02 5.39
N VAL A 61 11.04 11.80 4.93
CA VAL A 61 12.41 11.34 4.77
C VAL A 61 13.21 11.65 6.02
N TYR A 62 13.90 10.66 6.55
CA TYR A 62 14.77 10.80 7.72
C TYR A 62 16.05 9.99 7.56
N SER A 63 17.10 10.41 8.26
CA SER A 63 18.40 9.75 8.26
C SER A 63 18.73 9.28 9.68
N PRO A 64 18.54 7.99 9.99
CA PRO A 64 18.97 7.46 11.28
C PRO A 64 20.50 7.45 11.37
N SER A 65 21.03 7.47 12.60
CA SER A 65 22.48 7.40 12.81
C SER A 65 23.05 6.10 12.24
N GLY A 66 23.96 6.22 11.27
CA GLY A 66 24.71 5.08 10.71
C GLY A 66 24.01 4.31 9.59
N ALA A 67 22.91 4.82 9.02
CA ALA A 67 22.21 4.16 7.91
C ALA A 67 21.92 5.12 6.74
N ASN A 68 21.51 4.50 5.62
CA ASN A 68 20.98 5.22 4.46
C ASN A 68 19.72 6.01 4.84
N ASN A 69 19.38 7.01 4.03
CA ASN A 69 18.12 7.74 4.17
C ASN A 69 16.95 6.76 4.06
N PHE A 70 16.05 6.80 5.04
CA PHE A 70 14.79 6.08 5.02
C PHE A 70 13.65 7.04 4.67
N MET A 71 12.60 6.49 4.10
CA MET A 71 11.39 7.25 3.78
C MET A 71 10.18 6.52 4.32
N ALA A 72 9.52 7.11 5.32
CA ALA A 72 8.20 6.67 5.73
C ALA A 72 7.16 7.20 4.74
N MET A 73 6.26 6.33 4.30
CA MET A 73 5.21 6.63 3.34
C MET A 73 3.86 6.39 4.00
N GLY A 74 3.11 7.46 4.22
CA GLY A 74 1.73 7.39 4.70
C GLY A 74 0.78 7.29 3.52
N THR A 75 0.07 6.16 3.40
CA THR A 75 -0.97 5.97 2.39
C THR A 75 -2.36 6.07 3.00
N SER A 76 -3.39 6.06 2.17
CA SER A 76 -4.78 5.99 2.62
C SER A 76 -5.11 4.68 3.37
N LYS A 77 -4.38 3.59 3.14
CA LYS A 77 -4.69 2.27 3.70
C LYS A 77 -3.66 1.76 4.70
N LYS A 78 -2.38 2.02 4.42
CA LYS A 78 -1.24 1.45 5.14
C LYS A 78 -0.10 2.45 5.32
N ILE A 79 0.82 2.12 6.21
CA ILE A 79 2.06 2.88 6.41
C ILE A 79 3.23 1.99 6.02
N TYR A 80 4.06 2.48 5.09
CA TYR A 80 5.24 1.76 4.62
C TYR A 80 6.52 2.47 5.03
N LEU A 81 7.57 1.69 5.26
CA LEU A 81 8.93 2.17 5.38
C LEU A 81 9.72 1.74 4.15
N ASP A 82 10.21 2.71 3.39
CA ASP A 82 11.16 2.49 2.30
C ASP A 82 12.60 2.45 2.83
N THR A 83 13.31 1.39 2.46
CA THR A 83 14.71 1.15 2.79
C THR A 83 15.51 0.92 1.51
N GLY A 84 15.68 1.98 0.72
CA GLY A 84 16.47 1.93 -0.52
C GLY A 84 15.78 1.20 -1.68
N GLY A 85 14.46 1.40 -1.83
CA GLY A 85 13.63 0.81 -2.89
C GLY A 85 12.84 -0.43 -2.46
N SER A 86 13.07 -0.92 -1.23
CA SER A 86 12.31 -2.01 -0.61
C SER A 86 11.31 -1.46 0.39
N LEU A 87 10.03 -1.76 0.19
CA LEU A 87 8.93 -1.33 1.05
C LEU A 87 8.59 -2.40 2.09
N THR A 88 8.61 -2.00 3.36
CA THR A 88 8.15 -2.81 4.49
C THR A 88 6.87 -2.22 5.05
N ASP A 89 5.82 -3.02 5.22
CA ASP A 89 4.59 -2.59 5.89
C ASP A 89 4.82 -2.49 7.40
N ILE A 90 4.61 -1.30 7.95
CA ILE A 90 4.74 -1.00 9.38
C ILE A 90 3.42 -0.49 9.96
N THR A 91 2.30 -0.80 9.32
CA THR A 91 0.96 -0.39 9.78
C THR A 91 0.72 -0.90 11.20
N PRO A 92 0.51 -0.02 12.19
CA PRO A 92 0.32 -0.43 13.57
C PRO A 92 -0.89 -1.34 13.76
N LEU A 93 -0.79 -2.25 14.74
CA LEU A 93 -1.91 -3.06 15.18
C LEU A 93 -2.75 -2.28 16.20
N ARG A 94 -4.07 -2.23 15.96
CA ARG A 94 -5.05 -1.69 16.90
C ARG A 94 -5.38 -2.68 18.00
N LEU A 95 -5.54 -3.96 17.64
CA LEU A 95 -5.99 -5.01 18.54
C LEU A 95 -5.35 -6.36 18.14
N THR A 96 -4.93 -7.12 19.14
CA THR A 96 -4.59 -8.55 19.00
C THR A 96 -5.50 -9.32 19.94
N THR A 97 -6.24 -10.30 19.42
CA THR A 97 -7.17 -11.11 20.21
C THR A 97 -6.44 -12.18 21.02
N SER A 98 -7.13 -12.80 21.97
CA SER A 98 -6.65 -14.04 22.59
C SER A 98 -6.77 -15.20 21.61
N ALA A 99 -6.07 -16.29 21.91
CA ALA A 99 -6.13 -17.50 21.10
C ALA A 99 -7.49 -18.20 21.27
N GLY A 100 -8.16 -18.49 20.15
CA GLY A 100 -9.45 -19.16 20.11
C GLY A 100 -10.66 -18.21 20.11
N ASP A 101 -10.44 -16.89 20.15
CA ASP A 101 -11.48 -15.87 20.07
C ASP A 101 -12.15 -15.87 18.67
N PRO A 102 -11.44 -15.60 17.56
CA PRO A 102 -12.03 -15.64 16.22
C PRO A 102 -12.42 -17.06 15.81
N ARG A 103 -13.70 -17.24 15.43
CA ARG A 103 -14.25 -18.49 14.88
C ARG A 103 -14.75 -18.30 13.47
N PHE A 104 -14.41 -19.23 12.58
CA PHE A 104 -14.81 -19.16 11.18
C PHE A 104 -16.06 -19.99 10.91
N THR A 105 -16.86 -19.56 9.96
CA THR A 105 -17.93 -20.36 9.38
C THR A 105 -17.93 -20.14 7.86
N ALA A 106 -18.07 -21.24 7.12
CA ALA A 106 -18.13 -21.21 5.66
C ALA A 106 -19.49 -21.69 5.16
N THR A 107 -19.81 -21.31 3.91
CA THR A 107 -20.97 -21.81 3.18
C THR A 107 -20.49 -22.53 1.93
N ASN A 108 -21.00 -23.74 1.70
CA ASN A 108 -20.65 -24.52 0.51
C ASN A 108 -20.89 -23.72 -0.78
N GLY A 109 -19.88 -23.66 -1.65
CA GLY A 109 -19.91 -22.90 -2.89
C GLY A 109 -19.59 -21.40 -2.73
N SER A 110 -19.18 -20.94 -1.55
CA SER A 110 -18.83 -19.54 -1.27
C SER A 110 -17.37 -19.39 -0.85
N ALA A 111 -16.70 -18.35 -1.33
CA ALA A 111 -15.40 -17.91 -0.80
C ALA A 111 -15.54 -16.90 0.35
N SER A 112 -16.76 -16.42 0.63
CA SER A 112 -17.03 -15.51 1.74
C SER A 112 -17.10 -16.29 3.05
N ILE A 113 -16.13 -16.05 3.93
CA ILE A 113 -16.02 -16.65 5.25
C ILE A 113 -16.52 -15.65 6.28
N SER A 114 -17.42 -16.10 7.17
CA SER A 114 -17.88 -15.30 8.28
C SER A 114 -17.02 -15.56 9.51
N VAL A 115 -16.59 -14.50 10.17
CA VAL A 115 -15.81 -14.52 11.40
C VAL A 115 -16.70 -14.05 12.53
N ALA A 116 -16.88 -14.89 13.54
CA ALA A 116 -17.45 -14.49 14.82
C ALA A 116 -16.30 -14.04 15.72
N GLU A 117 -16.30 -12.76 16.08
CA GLU A 117 -15.39 -12.22 17.10
C GLU A 117 -16.05 -11.06 17.85
N THR A 118 -16.11 -11.17 19.17
CA THR A 118 -16.88 -10.28 20.04
C THR A 118 -16.22 -8.90 20.12
N SER A 119 -16.99 -7.84 19.86
CA SER A 119 -16.52 -6.45 19.98
C SER A 119 -15.23 -6.15 19.20
N HIS A 120 -15.09 -6.71 17.98
CA HIS A 120 -13.88 -6.57 17.16
C HIS A 120 -13.52 -5.11 16.79
N GLY A 121 -14.50 -4.20 16.80
CA GLY A 121 -14.30 -2.76 16.62
C GLY A 121 -13.75 -2.34 15.26
N ALA A 122 -13.87 -3.21 14.25
CA ALA A 122 -13.36 -3.00 12.90
C ALA A 122 -14.46 -2.49 11.96
N SER A 123 -14.04 -1.77 10.92
CA SER A 123 -14.91 -1.30 9.83
C SER A 123 -14.69 -2.11 8.55
N ALA A 124 -15.65 -2.07 7.64
CA ALA A 124 -15.44 -2.61 6.30
C ALA A 124 -14.29 -1.86 5.60
N GLY A 125 -13.40 -2.60 4.95
CA GLY A 125 -12.16 -2.10 4.37
C GLY A 125 -10.94 -2.19 5.29
N ASP A 126 -11.12 -2.39 6.60
CA ASP A 126 -10.00 -2.61 7.52
C ASP A 126 -9.28 -3.93 7.24
N TYR A 127 -8.03 -4.03 7.69
CA TYR A 127 -7.19 -5.22 7.54
C TYR A 127 -7.13 -6.04 8.82
N VAL A 128 -7.21 -7.36 8.66
CA VAL A 128 -7.03 -8.33 9.74
C VAL A 128 -6.09 -9.45 9.27
N THR A 129 -5.15 -9.85 10.14
CA THR A 129 -4.28 -11.01 9.90
C THR A 129 -4.63 -12.10 10.89
N PHE A 130 -4.90 -13.31 10.38
CA PHE A 130 -5.10 -14.48 11.24
C PHE A 130 -3.83 -15.32 11.36
N SER A 131 -3.69 -15.99 12.49
CA SER A 131 -2.62 -16.95 12.76
C SER A 131 -3.11 -18.03 13.71
N GLY A 132 -2.52 -19.23 13.67
CA GLY A 132 -2.90 -20.33 14.56
C GLY A 132 -4.20 -21.05 14.22
N ALA A 133 -4.83 -20.74 13.08
CA ALA A 133 -5.99 -21.47 12.57
C ALA A 133 -5.59 -22.82 11.97
N ALA A 134 -6.40 -23.86 12.19
CA ALA A 134 -6.16 -25.22 11.69
C ALA A 134 -6.73 -25.44 10.27
N SER A 135 -8.03 -25.59 10.12
CA SER A 135 -8.76 -25.71 8.85
C SER A 135 -10.24 -25.78 9.18
N LEU A 136 -11.11 -25.53 8.20
CA LEU A 136 -12.53 -25.87 8.31
C LEU A 136 -12.83 -27.32 7.88
N GLY A 137 -11.82 -28.08 7.43
CA GLY A 137 -11.93 -29.51 7.11
C GLY A 137 -11.87 -29.84 5.61
N GLY A 138 -12.16 -28.88 4.73
CA GLY A 138 -12.15 -29.04 3.28
C GLY A 138 -11.09 -28.17 2.60
N LEU A 139 -11.52 -27.33 1.66
CA LEU A 139 -10.63 -26.48 0.87
C LEU A 139 -10.13 -25.25 1.64
N ILE A 140 -10.80 -24.88 2.74
CA ILE A 140 -10.36 -23.79 3.61
C ILE A 140 -9.37 -24.35 4.64
N THR A 141 -8.11 -24.44 4.22
CA THR A 141 -6.98 -24.97 5.00
C THR A 141 -6.34 -23.92 5.92
N ALA A 142 -5.41 -24.34 6.79
CA ALA A 142 -4.56 -23.43 7.57
C ALA A 142 -3.87 -22.41 6.68
N ALA A 143 -3.38 -22.83 5.51
CA ALA A 143 -2.69 -21.94 4.60
C ALA A 143 -3.64 -20.88 4.04
N VAL A 144 -4.91 -21.23 3.80
CA VAL A 144 -5.94 -20.26 3.41
C VAL A 144 -6.20 -19.31 4.58
N LEU A 145 -6.47 -19.80 5.79
CA LEU A 145 -6.88 -18.91 6.89
C LEU A 145 -5.76 -18.01 7.42
N ASN A 146 -4.54 -18.51 7.59
CA ASN A 146 -3.46 -17.84 8.31
C ASN A 146 -2.70 -16.83 7.46
N GLN A 147 -3.43 -15.82 6.96
CA GLN A 147 -2.88 -14.73 6.16
C GLN A 147 -3.66 -13.44 6.42
N GLU A 148 -3.25 -12.37 5.74
CA GLU A 148 -3.92 -11.07 5.83
C GLU A 148 -5.12 -11.00 4.87
N TYR A 149 -6.21 -10.45 5.38
CA TYR A 149 -7.44 -10.22 4.65
C TYR A 149 -7.97 -8.80 4.84
N VAL A 150 -8.70 -8.34 3.82
CA VAL A 150 -9.55 -7.15 3.91
C VAL A 150 -10.91 -7.59 4.43
N ILE A 151 -11.46 -6.84 5.38
CA ILE A 151 -12.82 -7.05 5.87
C ILE A 151 -13.79 -6.50 4.83
N ASP A 152 -14.58 -7.38 4.19
CA ASP A 152 -15.52 -6.98 3.14
C ASP A 152 -16.75 -6.27 3.69
N SER A 153 -17.27 -6.76 4.82
CA SER A 153 -18.51 -6.25 5.41
C SER A 153 -18.61 -6.56 6.90
N ILE A 154 -19.22 -5.67 7.66
CA ILE A 154 -19.56 -5.88 9.07
C ILE A 154 -20.98 -6.43 9.14
N THR A 155 -21.15 -7.61 9.74
CA THR A 155 -22.46 -8.24 9.92
C THR A 155 -23.15 -7.70 11.17
N ASN A 156 -22.40 -7.54 12.26
CA ASN A 156 -22.81 -6.87 13.49
C ASN A 156 -21.56 -6.57 14.35
N VAL A 157 -21.73 -6.05 15.56
CA VAL A 157 -20.61 -5.71 16.47
C VAL A 157 -19.71 -6.91 16.85
N ASN A 158 -20.19 -8.13 16.65
CA ASN A 158 -19.52 -9.38 16.99
C ASN A 158 -19.21 -10.26 15.76
N ALA A 159 -19.40 -9.77 14.53
CA ALA A 159 -19.17 -10.57 13.34
C ALA A 159 -18.94 -9.75 12.07
N PHE A 160 -18.06 -10.25 11.21
CA PHE A 160 -17.77 -9.67 9.90
C PHE A 160 -17.48 -10.77 8.87
N LYS A 161 -17.33 -10.39 7.61
CA LYS A 161 -16.97 -11.32 6.52
C LYS A 161 -15.72 -10.86 5.80
N PHE A 162 -14.95 -11.83 5.31
CA PHE A 162 -13.86 -11.63 4.37
C PHE A 162 -13.93 -12.66 3.25
N THR A 163 -13.24 -12.39 2.14
CA THR A 163 -13.16 -13.30 1.00
C THR A 163 -11.86 -14.10 1.08
N ALA A 164 -11.97 -15.42 1.27
CA ALA A 164 -10.86 -16.34 1.26
C ALA A 164 -10.29 -16.56 -0.16
N THR A 165 -9.08 -17.09 -0.23
CA THR A 165 -8.39 -17.42 -1.50
C THR A 165 -8.88 -18.74 -2.13
N ALA A 166 -9.76 -19.47 -1.43
CA ALA A 166 -10.40 -20.69 -1.89
C ALA A 166 -11.91 -20.63 -1.67
N THR A 167 -12.66 -21.30 -2.53
CA THR A 167 -14.12 -21.48 -2.37
C THR A 167 -14.37 -22.69 -1.46
N ALA A 168 -15.15 -22.49 -0.40
CA ALA A 168 -15.50 -23.56 0.53
C ALA A 168 -16.39 -24.61 -0.14
N ASN A 169 -16.26 -25.86 0.28
CA ASN A 169 -17.10 -26.98 -0.13
C ASN A 169 -17.92 -27.54 1.05
N GLY A 170 -18.70 -28.60 0.81
CA GLY A 170 -19.52 -29.23 1.85
C GLY A 170 -18.75 -29.88 3.00
N SER A 171 -17.42 -30.00 2.90
CA SER A 171 -16.54 -30.52 3.96
C SER A 171 -15.91 -29.41 4.82
N ASP A 172 -16.10 -28.14 4.47
CA ASP A 172 -15.63 -26.98 5.24
C ASP A 172 -16.61 -26.61 6.38
N THR A 173 -16.79 -27.52 7.34
CA THR A 173 -17.75 -27.40 8.45
C THR A 173 -17.15 -27.06 9.80
N GLY A 174 -15.82 -27.02 9.91
CA GLY A 174 -15.10 -26.66 11.14
C GLY A 174 -15.14 -25.17 11.45
N ASP A 175 -14.48 -24.77 12.54
CA ASP A 175 -14.44 -23.40 13.05
C ASP A 175 -13.05 -22.74 13.00
N GLY A 176 -12.08 -23.45 12.40
CA GLY A 176 -10.67 -23.08 12.37
C GLY A 176 -9.87 -23.44 13.62
N GLY A 177 -10.45 -24.15 14.59
CA GLY A 177 -9.74 -24.65 15.78
C GLY A 177 -9.63 -23.63 16.91
N GLY A 178 -9.05 -24.07 18.04
CA GLY A 178 -9.05 -23.34 19.31
C GLY A 178 -7.86 -22.40 19.55
N SER A 179 -6.99 -22.19 18.56
CA SER A 179 -5.76 -21.40 18.72
C SER A 179 -5.67 -20.21 17.78
N THR A 180 -6.73 -19.90 17.04
CA THR A 180 -6.76 -18.78 16.12
C THR A 180 -6.62 -17.45 16.85
N VAL A 181 -5.70 -16.61 16.40
CA VAL A 181 -5.50 -15.24 16.85
C VAL A 181 -5.73 -14.30 15.67
N ALA A 182 -6.51 -13.24 15.89
CA ALA A 182 -6.71 -12.16 14.93
C ALA A 182 -5.91 -10.92 15.35
N LYS A 183 -5.22 -10.31 14.38
CA LYS A 183 -4.49 -9.05 14.53
C LYS A 183 -5.12 -8.01 13.63
N TYR A 184 -5.82 -7.05 14.22
CA TYR A 184 -6.45 -5.96 13.50
C TYR A 184 -5.48 -4.79 13.37
N GLN A 185 -5.29 -4.30 12.16
CA GLN A 185 -4.55 -3.06 11.92
C GLN A 185 -5.39 -1.85 12.35
N ILE A 186 -4.74 -0.70 12.49
CA ILE A 186 -5.45 0.58 12.59
C ILE A 186 -6.37 0.74 11.37
N SER A 187 -7.51 1.42 11.59
CA SER A 187 -8.49 1.58 10.52
C SER A 187 -7.94 2.39 9.36
N ILE A 188 -8.37 2.02 8.16
CA ILE A 188 -7.96 2.72 6.95
C ILE A 188 -8.53 4.15 6.93
N GLY A 189 -7.83 5.05 6.23
CA GLY A 189 -8.36 6.35 5.86
C GLY A 189 -9.27 6.28 4.64
N TYR A 190 -9.97 7.38 4.37
CA TYR A 190 -10.80 7.50 3.16
C TYR A 190 -9.93 7.51 1.89
N ASP A 191 -10.42 6.95 0.78
CA ASP A 191 -9.83 7.06 -0.56
C ASP A 191 -10.48 8.23 -1.33
N VAL A 192 -10.41 9.44 -0.76
CA VAL A 192 -10.76 10.69 -1.48
C VAL A 192 -9.54 11.40 -2.04
#